data_AF-A9DA66-F1
#
_entry.id   AF-A9DA66-F1
#
_cell.length_a   1.000
_cell.length_b   1.000
_cell.length_c   1.000
_cell.angle_alpha   90.00
_cell.angle_beta   90.00
_cell.angle_gamma   90.00
#
_symmetry.space_group_name_H-M   'P 1'
#
loop_
_entity.id
_entity.type
_entity.pdbx_description
1 polymer ?
#
loop_
_entity_poly.entity_id
_entity_poly.type
_entity_poly.pdbx_seq_one_letter_code
_entity_poly.pdbx_strand_id
1 'polypeptide(L)' 'MSSPNTVSLSGMTEGEAQEFHSYYLQGMIAFVAIAVVAHLLVWFWRPWIPGPDGYASLEGVGQTVTSLLPMLA' A
#
# COMPACT_ATOMS: atom_id res chain seq x y z
N MET A 1 6.68 -29.06 -22.13
CA MET A 1 7.88 -28.29 -21.70
C MET A 1 8.32 -27.50 -22.91
N SER A 2 8.20 -26.18 -22.88
CA SER A 2 8.71 -25.30 -23.94
C SER A 2 10.23 -25.51 -24.07
N SER A 3 10.74 -25.60 -25.29
CA SER A 3 12.18 -25.70 -25.50
C SER A 3 12.82 -24.34 -25.20
N PRO A 4 13.98 -24.26 -24.55
CA PRO A 4 14.59 -22.98 -24.17
C PRO A 4 14.91 -22.07 -25.37
N ASN A 5 14.98 -22.63 -26.58
CA ASN A 5 15.26 -21.92 -27.83
C ASN A 5 14.01 -21.69 -28.71
N THR A 6 12.81 -22.09 -28.27
CA THR A 6 11.58 -21.77 -29.00
C THR A 6 11.08 -20.39 -28.60
N VAL A 7 10.94 -19.50 -29.58
CA VAL A 7 10.39 -18.16 -29.39
C VAL A 7 8.89 -18.26 -29.11
N SER A 8 8.44 -17.58 -28.05
CA SER A 8 7.04 -17.52 -27.64
C SER A 8 6.22 -16.51 -28.46
N LEU A 9 4.89 -16.48 -28.28
CA LEU A 9 3.99 -15.52 -28.94
C LEU A 9 4.32 -14.05 -28.62
N SER A 10 4.95 -13.77 -27.48
CA SER A 10 5.44 -12.44 -27.10
C SER A 10 6.80 -12.10 -27.71
N GLY A 11 7.36 -12.97 -28.55
CA GLY A 11 8.63 -12.74 -29.25
C GLY A 11 9.88 -12.98 -28.41
N MET A 12 9.74 -13.58 -27.22
CA MET A 12 10.87 -13.83 -26.30
C MET A 12 11.14 -15.32 -26.17
N THR A 13 12.42 -15.67 -26.02
CA THR A 13 12.84 -17.00 -25.55
C THR A 13 12.60 -17.15 -24.05
N GLU A 14 12.60 -18.39 -23.55
CA GLU A 14 12.44 -18.67 -22.12
C GLU A 14 13.54 -17.99 -21.28
N GLY A 15 14.77 -17.98 -21.79
CA GLY A 15 15.91 -17.34 -21.12
C GLY A 15 15.74 -15.82 -20.98
N GLU A 16 15.38 -15.14 -22.06
CA GLU A 16 15.14 -13.69 -22.04
C GLU A 16 13.96 -13.31 -21.14
N ALA A 17 12.91 -14.13 -21.12
CA ALA A 17 11.76 -13.92 -20.24
C ALA A 17 12.17 -14.05 -18.77
N GLN A 18 13.02 -15.01 -18.43
CA GLN A 18 13.49 -15.23 -17.05
C GLN A 18 14.42 -14.12 -16.57
N GLU A 19 15.30 -13.59 -17.42
CA GLU A 19 16.15 -12.45 -17.08
C GLU A 19 15.33 -11.18 -16.81
N PHE A 20 14.38 -10.86 -17.70
CA PHE A 20 13.46 -9.75 -17.49
C PHE A 20 12.67 -9.92 -16.19
N HIS A 21 12.10 -11.12 -15.98
CA HIS A 21 11.28 -11.39 -14.81
C HIS A 21 12.08 -11.26 -13.50
N SER A 22 13.35 -11.64 -13.50
CA SER A 22 14.24 -11.50 -12.33
C SER A 22 14.40 -10.03 -11.91
N TYR A 23 14.77 -9.15 -12.85
CA TYR A 23 14.92 -7.72 -12.57
C TYR A 23 13.59 -7.03 -12.28
N TYR A 24 12.53 -7.41 -12.98
CA TYR A 24 11.18 -6.89 -12.74
C TYR A 24 10.72 -7.21 -11.32
N LEU A 25 10.88 -8.46 -10.86
CA LEU A 25 10.52 -8.84 -9.50
C LEU A 25 11.33 -8.09 -8.45
N GLN A 26 12.63 -7.88 -8.67
CA GLN A 26 13.46 -7.10 -7.76
C GLN A 26 12.89 -5.68 -7.55
N GLY A 27 12.55 -4.99 -8.64
CA GLY A 27 11.95 -3.65 -8.59
C GLY A 27 10.54 -3.66 -8.00
N MET A 28 9.70 -4.63 -8.40
CA MET A 28 8.33 -4.76 -7.91
C MET A 28 8.29 -5.02 -6.40
N ILE A 29 9.17 -5.87 -5.87
CA ILE A 29 9.28 -6.13 -4.43
C ILE A 29 9.72 -4.87 -3.68
N ALA A 30 10.73 -4.15 -4.19
CA ALA A 30 11.19 -2.91 -3.57
C ALA A 30 10.07 -1.85 -3.52
N PHE A 31 9.32 -1.68 -4.61
CA PHE A 31 8.18 -0.77 -4.67
C PHE A 31 7.07 -1.17 -3.70
N VAL A 32 6.68 -2.45 -3.69
CA VAL A 32 5.61 -2.94 -2.79
C VAL A 32 6.02 -2.80 -1.33
N ALA A 33 7.27 -3.09 -0.98
CA ALA A 33 7.77 -2.91 0.38
C ALA A 33 7.63 -1.44 0.84
N ILE A 34 8.06 -0.49 0.00
CA ILE A 34 7.92 0.95 0.29
C ILE A 34 6.43 1.34 0.38
N ALA A 35 5.61 0.86 -0.55
CA ALA A 35 4.18 1.15 -0.57
C ALA A 35 3.49 0.67 0.72
N VAL A 36 3.80 -0.55 1.19
CA VAL A 36 3.25 -1.08 2.45
C VAL A 36 3.61 -0.17 3.63
N VAL A 37 4.87 0.25 3.73
CA VAL A 37 5.31 1.17 4.81
C VAL A 37 4.56 2.50 4.75
N ALA A 38 4.43 3.10 3.56
CA ALA A 38 3.71 4.36 3.38
C ALA A 38 2.22 4.24 3.76
N HIS A 39 1.57 3.13 3.38
CA HIS A 39 0.17 2.88 3.69
C HIS A 39 -0.05 2.62 5.18
N LEU A 40 0.87 1.94 5.86
CA LEU A 40 0.84 1.78 7.31
C LEU A 40 0.97 3.14 8.02
N LEU A 41 1.85 4.01 7.54
CA LEU A 41 2.02 5.35 8.10
C LEU A 41 0.75 6.20 7.96
N VAL A 42 0.13 6.17 6.76
CA VAL A 42 -1.17 6.82 6.52
C VAL A 42 -2.26 6.21 7.38
N TRP A 43 -2.25 4.89 7.58
CA TRP A 43 -3.23 4.21 8.44
C TRP A 43 -3.14 4.69 9.89
N PHE A 44 -1.93 4.88 10.42
CA PHE A 44 -1.75 5.42 11.78
C PHE A 44 -2.26 6.88 11.90
N TRP A 45 -2.15 7.67 10.83
CA TRP A 45 -2.66 9.04 10.82
C TRP A 45 -4.19 9.12 10.66
N ARG A 46 -4.75 8.37 9.71
CA ARG A 46 -6.20 8.33 9.45
C ARG A 46 -6.63 6.92 9.05
N PRO A 47 -7.03 6.08 10.01
CA PRO A 47 -7.33 4.68 9.75
C PRO A 47 -8.57 4.58 8.87
N TRP A 48 -8.46 3.89 7.73
CA TRP A 48 -9.54 3.90 6.75
C TRP A 48 -10.63 2.84 7.03
N ILE A 49 -10.33 1.78 7.80
CA ILE A 49 -11.34 0.85 8.34
C ILE A 49 -11.53 1.15 9.83
N PRO A 50 -12.63 1.83 10.20
CA PRO A 50 -13.00 1.96 11.59
C PRO A 50 -13.57 0.66 12.16
N GLY A 51 -13.45 0.48 13.49
CA GLY A 51 -14.06 -0.64 14.21
C GLY A 51 -15.59 -0.60 14.27
N PRO A 52 -16.24 -1.43 15.11
CA PRO A 52 -17.70 -1.53 15.23
C PRO A 52 -18.39 -0.17 15.49
N ASP A 53 -17.71 0.73 16.18
CA ASP A 53 -18.20 2.08 16.53
C ASP A 53 -17.77 3.16 15.52
N GLY A 54 -17.24 2.79 14.35
CA GLY A 54 -16.98 3.75 13.27
C GLY A 54 -15.86 4.76 13.59
N TYR A 55 -15.94 5.93 12.95
CA TYR A 55 -15.10 7.09 13.26
C TYR A 55 -15.60 7.89 14.47
N ALA A 56 -16.62 7.41 15.20
CA ALA A 56 -17.24 8.14 16.30
C ALA A 56 -16.26 8.45 17.44
N SER A 57 -15.21 7.63 17.61
CA SER A 57 -14.12 7.89 18.57
C SER A 57 -13.31 9.16 18.24
N LEU A 58 -13.26 9.58 16.98
CA LEU A 58 -12.59 10.80 16.54
C LEU A 58 -13.49 12.05 16.66
N GLU A 59 -14.82 11.88 16.63
CA GLU A 59 -15.78 12.98 16.82
C GLU A 59 -15.77 13.53 18.26
N GLY A 60 -15.58 12.64 19.25
CA GLY A 60 -15.51 13.04 20.66
C GLY A 60 -14.39 14.03 20.98
N VAL A 61 -13.26 13.96 20.28
CA VAL A 61 -12.13 14.90 20.45
C VAL A 61 -12.50 16.30 19.93
N GLY A 62 -13.16 16.38 18.76
CA GLY A 62 -13.61 17.66 18.19
C GLY A 62 -14.67 18.36 19.05
N GLN A 63 -15.61 17.60 19.61
CA GLN A 63 -16.65 18.15 20.50
C GLN A 63 -16.08 18.62 21.84
N THR A 64 -15.08 17.92 22.40
CA THR A 64 -14.42 18.32 23.65
C THR A 64 -13.61 19.60 23.48
N VAL A 65 -12.89 19.77 22.37
CA VAL A 65 -12.18 21.03 22.09
C VAL A 65 -13.17 22.18 21.92
N THR A 66 -14.29 21.94 21.22
CA THR A 66 -15.35 22.95 21.02
C THR A 66 -16.05 23.35 22.31
N SER A 67 -16.27 22.41 23.25
CA SER A 67 -16.91 22.69 24.54
C SER A 67 -15.98 23.36 25.55
N LEU A 68 -14.66 23.17 25.42
CA LEU A 68 -13.64 23.79 26.28
C LEU A 68 -13.13 25.13 25.76
N LEU A 69 -13.26 25.41 24.46
CA LEU A 69 -12.93 26.72 23.87
C LEU A 69 -13.55 27.93 24.61
N PRO A 70 -14.84 27.94 24.99
CA PRO A 70 -15.41 29.04 25.77
C PRO A 70 -14.94 29.09 27.23
N MET A 71 -14.25 28.07 27.74
CA MET A 71 -13.67 28.06 29.11
C MET A 71 -12.30 28.75 29.19
N LEU A 72 -11.72 29.14 28.04
CA LEU A 72 -10.44 29.85 27.93
C LEU A 72 -10.62 31.34 27.59
N ALA A 73 -11.86 31.80 27.38
CA ALA A 73 -12.22 33.19 27.07
C ALA A 73 -12.68 33.96 28.32
#